data_AF-A0A323V4P7-F1
#
_entry.id   AF-A0A323V4P7-F1
#
_cell.length_a   1.000
_cell.length_b   1.000
_cell.length_c   1.000
_cell.angle_alpha   90.00
_cell.angle_beta   90.00
_cell.angle_gamma   90.00
#
_symmetry.space_group_name_H-M   'P 1'
#
loop_
_entity.id
_entity.type
_entity.pdbx_description
1 polymer ?
#
loop_
_entity_poly.entity_id
_entity_poly.type
_entity_poly.pdbx_seq_one_letter_code
_entity_poly.pdbx_strand_id
1 'polypeptide(L)'
;LRYASRPRGRLLLDEGAVRAVRERHASLLAAGVTGVTGEFLADDPVELVGPDGAVVARGLVAYDARELPDLLGRKTADLDPEHRREVVHRDEMVLVGRRVVG
;
A
#
# COMPACT_ATOMS: atom_id res chain seq x y z
N LEU A 1 0.11 10.47 -27.35
CA LEU A 1 -0.87 10.02 -26.34
C LEU A 1 -0.59 8.56 -26.03
N ARG A 2 0.15 8.28 -24.96
CA ARG A 2 0.56 6.92 -24.58
C ARG A 2 -0.65 6.19 -23.98
N TYR A 3 -1.33 5.38 -24.79
CA TYR A 3 -2.11 4.27 -24.27
C TYR A 3 -1.11 3.19 -23.82
N ALA A 4 -1.04 2.88 -22.52
CA ALA A 4 -0.42 1.63 -22.06
C ALA A 4 -0.90 1.32 -20.63
N SER A 5 -1.79 0.34 -20.51
CA SER A 5 -2.29 -0.33 -19.28
C SER A 5 -2.69 0.56 -18.09
N ARG A 6 -3.95 0.48 -17.65
CA ARG A 6 -4.30 0.88 -16.28
C ARG A 6 -3.40 0.07 -15.33
N PRO A 7 -2.45 0.68 -14.60
CA PRO A 7 -1.69 -0.08 -13.63
C PRO A 7 -2.68 -0.60 -12.59
N ARG A 8 -2.69 -1.92 -12.40
CA ARG A 8 -3.42 -2.59 -11.32
C ARG A 8 -2.38 -3.07 -10.32
N GLY A 9 -1.76 -2.12 -9.63
CA GLY A 9 -0.84 -2.41 -8.55
C GLY A 9 -1.56 -2.89 -7.30
N ARG A 10 -0.94 -3.83 -6.58
CA ARG A 10 -1.41 -4.25 -5.26
C ARG A 10 -0.25 -4.25 -4.28
N LEU A 11 -0.50 -3.69 -3.11
CA LEU A 11 0.35 -3.78 -1.93
C LEU A 11 -0.24 -4.84 -1.00
N LEU A 12 0.53 -5.87 -0.70
CA LEU A 12 0.14 -6.92 0.23
C LEU A 12 0.54 -6.50 1.64
N LEU A 13 -0.38 -6.61 2.59
CA LEU A 13 -0.22 -6.11 3.94
C LEU A 13 -0.11 -7.24 4.96
N ASP A 14 0.64 -7.01 6.04
CA ASP A 14 0.50 -7.83 7.25
C ASP A 14 -0.75 -7.44 8.05
N GLU A 15 -1.11 -8.25 9.05
CA GLU A 15 -2.28 -7.99 9.89
C GLU A 15 -2.19 -6.67 10.67
N GLY A 16 -0.99 -6.27 11.10
CA GLY A 16 -0.77 -5.05 11.86
C GLY A 16 -1.05 -3.80 11.02
N ALA A 17 -0.61 -3.81 9.76
CA ALA A 17 -0.89 -2.79 8.78
C ALA A 17 -2.37 -2.73 8.42
N VAL A 18 -3.03 -3.88 8.25
CA VAL A 18 -4.48 -3.93 8.02
C VAL A 18 -5.24 -3.27 9.17
N ARG A 19 -4.92 -3.60 10.42
CA ARG A 19 -5.55 -2.98 11.60
C ARG A 19 -5.26 -1.48 11.67
N ALA A 20 -4.01 -1.08 11.41
CA ALA A 20 -3.61 0.34 11.38
C ALA A 20 -4.42 1.17 10.38
N VAL A 21 -4.54 0.65 9.15
CA VAL A 21 -5.28 1.29 8.07
C VAL A 21 -6.78 1.34 8.41
N ARG A 22 -7.38 0.20 8.78
CA ARG A 22 -8.84 0.11 9.01
C ARG A 22 -9.32 0.86 10.25
N GLU A 23 -8.60 0.73 11.36
CA GLU A 23 -9.10 1.17 12.68
C GLU A 23 -8.60 2.57 13.04
N ARG A 24 -7.41 2.96 12.55
CA ARG A 24 -6.76 4.21 12.94
C ARG A 24 -6.61 5.21 11.80
N HIS A 25 -7.03 4.85 10.59
CA HIS A 25 -6.81 5.66 9.38
C HIS A 25 -5.34 6.09 9.25
N ALA A 26 -4.42 5.18 9.60
CA ALA A 26 -3.00 5.45 9.59
C ALA A 26 -2.44 5.36 8.17
N SER A 27 -1.37 6.10 7.90
CA SER A 27 -0.59 5.93 6.68
C SER A 27 0.06 4.55 6.64
N LEU A 28 0.29 4.05 5.44
CA LEU A 28 0.96 2.77 5.22
C LEU A 28 2.47 2.98 5.16
N LEU A 29 3.22 2.29 6.01
CA LEU A 29 4.68 2.25 5.98
C LEU A 29 5.18 0.97 5.31
N ALA A 30 6.40 1.00 4.75
CA ALA A 30 7.03 -0.16 4.10
C ALA A 30 7.15 -1.37 5.03
N ALA A 31 7.35 -1.14 6.34
CA ALA A 31 7.41 -2.20 7.35
C ALA A 31 6.13 -3.05 7.44
N GLY A 32 4.97 -2.48 7.04
CA GLY A 32 3.69 -3.17 7.02
C GLY A 32 3.32 -3.81 5.69
N VAL A 33 4.19 -3.66 4.68
CA VAL A 33 4.01 -4.23 3.33
C VAL A 33 4.83 -5.52 3.23
N THR A 34 4.16 -6.62 2.95
CA THR A 34 4.74 -7.97 2.85
C THR A 34 5.05 -8.38 1.41
N GLY A 35 4.52 -7.66 0.43
CA GLY A 35 4.74 -7.93 -0.97
C GLY A 35 4.08 -6.90 -1.87
N VAL A 36 4.48 -6.94 -3.15
CA VAL A 36 3.95 -6.07 -4.19
C VAL A 36 3.64 -6.93 -5.42
N THR A 37 2.53 -6.64 -6.09
CA THR A 37 2.18 -7.29 -7.37
C THR A 37 1.70 -6.28 -8.39
N GLY A 38 1.93 -6.58 -9.67
CA GLY A 38 1.60 -5.69 -10.78
C GLY A 38 2.68 -4.67 -11.05
N GLU A 39 2.41 -3.81 -12.04
CA GLU A 39 3.28 -2.69 -12.42
C GLU A 39 2.56 -1.38 -12.10
N PHE A 40 3.30 -0.43 -11.53
CA PHE A 40 2.84 0.91 -11.18
C PHE A 40 4.05 1.82 -10.92
N LEU A 41 3.84 3.11 -11.08
CA LEU A 41 4.79 4.17 -10.75
C LEU A 41 4.33 4.93 -9.50
N ALA A 42 5.19 5.79 -8.96
CA ALA A 42 4.74 6.78 -8.00
C ALA A 42 3.53 7.57 -8.52
N ASP A 43 2.61 7.90 -7.61
CA ASP A 43 1.31 8.53 -7.83
C ASP A 43 0.28 7.69 -8.61
N ASP A 44 0.58 6.43 -8.95
CA ASP A 44 -0.42 5.52 -9.50
C ASP A 44 -1.35 4.95 -8.42
N PRO A 45 -2.61 4.65 -8.77
CA PRO A 45 -3.55 3.98 -7.88
C PRO A 45 -3.18 2.52 -7.64
N VAL A 46 -3.20 2.10 -6.38
CA VAL A 46 -2.96 0.72 -5.95
C VAL A 46 -4.03 0.22 -4.99
N GLU A 47 -4.25 -1.09 -4.96
CA GLU A 47 -5.06 -1.75 -3.93
C GLU A 47 -4.21 -2.19 -2.74
N LEU A 48 -4.70 -1.93 -1.53
CA LEU A 48 -4.10 -2.42 -0.29
C LEU A 48 -4.84 -3.70 0.10
N VAL A 49 -4.13 -4.81 0.17
CA VAL A 49 -4.72 -6.15 0.26
C VAL A 49 -4.25 -6.82 1.55
N GLY A 50 -5.20 -7.28 2.37
CA GLY A 50 -4.89 -8.00 3.58
C GLY A 50 -4.40 -9.43 3.32
N PRO A 51 -3.91 -10.12 4.37
CA PRO A 51 -3.45 -11.51 4.26
C PRO A 51 -4.59 -12.50 3.93
N ASP A 52 -5.84 -12.11 4.14
CA ASP A 52 -7.05 -12.83 3.74
C ASP A 52 -7.40 -12.66 2.24
N GLY A 53 -6.60 -11.88 1.50
CA GLY A 53 -6.83 -11.55 0.10
C GLY A 53 -7.87 -10.45 -0.13
N ALA A 54 -8.47 -9.89 0.93
CA ALA A 54 -9.48 -8.85 0.82
C ALA A 54 -8.84 -7.49 0.55
N VAL A 55 -9.45 -6.70 -0.34
CA VAL A 55 -9.08 -5.30 -0.52
C VAL A 55 -9.55 -4.50 0.71
N VAL A 56 -8.58 -3.92 1.41
CA VAL A 56 -8.77 -3.12 2.62
C VAL A 56 -8.99 -1.66 2.27
N ALA A 57 -8.20 -1.15 1.35
CA ALA A 57 -8.21 0.24 0.92
C ALA A 57 -7.70 0.36 -0.51
N ARG A 58 -7.82 1.55 -1.07
CA ARG A 58 -7.14 1.97 -2.29
C ARG A 58 -6.42 3.28 -2.01
N GLY A 59 -5.29 3.53 -2.65
CA GLY A 59 -4.61 4.80 -2.50
C GLY A 59 -3.57 5.05 -3.56
N LEU A 60 -2.94 6.22 -3.51
CA LEU A 60 -1.83 6.56 -4.40
C LEU A 60 -0.51 6.15 -3.75
N VAL A 61 0.30 5.41 -4.51
CA VAL A 61 1.58 4.89 -4.01
C VAL A 61 2.69 5.91 -4.18
N ALA A 62 3.57 6.01 -3.19
CA ALA A 62 4.64 7.01 -3.15
C ALA A 62 5.92 6.58 -3.89
N TYR A 63 5.97 5.35 -4.41
CA TYR A 63 7.15 4.68 -4.97
C TYR A 63 6.79 3.85 -6.20
N ASP A 64 7.75 3.65 -7.10
CA ASP A 64 7.61 2.69 -8.18
C ASP A 64 7.54 1.25 -7.63
N ALA A 65 6.83 0.38 -8.34
CA ALA A 65 6.75 -1.05 -8.01
C ALA A 65 8.12 -1.74 -7.91
N ARG A 66 9.13 -1.22 -8.63
CA ARG A 66 10.49 -1.76 -8.68
C ARG A 66 11.36 -1.34 -7.48
N GLU A 67 11.01 -0.25 -6.81
CA GLU A 67 11.76 0.28 -5.67
C GLU A 67 11.30 -0.36 -4.35
N LEU A 68 10.02 -0.72 -4.26
CA LEU A 68 9.43 -1.25 -3.04
C LEU A 68 10.08 -2.54 -2.52
N PRO A 69 10.43 -3.55 -3.34
CA PRO A 69 11.03 -4.80 -2.86
C PRO A 69 12.25 -4.62 -1.95
N ASP A 70 13.08 -3.61 -2.21
CA ASP A 70 14.28 -3.31 -1.42
C ASP A 70 13.95 -2.66 -0.05
N LEU A 71 12.73 -2.14 0.09
CA LEU A 71 12.21 -1.48 1.29
C LEU A 71 11.36 -2.43 2.16
N LEU A 72 10.87 -3.54 1.61
CA LEU A 72 9.93 -4.45 2.29
C LEU A 72 10.58 -5.22 3.45
N GLY A 73 9.79 -5.48 4.50
CA GLY A 73 10.19 -6.36 5.60
C GLY A 73 11.35 -5.86 6.47
N ARG A 74 11.94 -4.71 6.13
CA ARG A 74 12.95 -4.04 6.95
C ARG A 74 12.26 -3.33 8.11
N LYS A 75 12.73 -3.57 9.33
CA LYS A 75 12.20 -2.89 10.52
C LYS A 75 12.49 -1.39 10.39
N THR A 76 11.53 -0.55 10.78
CA THR A 76 11.64 0.92 10.79
C THR A 76 12.88 1.44 11.53
N ALA A 77 13.42 0.64 12.47
CA ALA A 77 14.63 0.94 13.22
C ALA A 77 15.93 0.79 12.41
N ASP A 78 15.92 -0.03 11.36
CA ASP A 78 17.08 -0.28 10.49
C ASP A 78 17.06 0.63 9.25
N LEU A 79 15.96 1.34 9.00
CA LEU A 79 15.77 2.25 7.88
C LEU A 79 16.26 3.66 8.24
N ASP A 80 17.07 4.27 7.36
CA ASP A 80 17.41 5.69 7.46
C ASP A 80 16.12 6.54 7.51
N PRO A 81 16.13 7.70 8.17
CA PRO A 81 14.94 8.56 8.29
C PRO A 81 14.23 8.84 6.96
N GLU A 82 14.96 8.91 5.84
CA GLU A 82 14.37 9.12 4.50
C GLU A 82 13.58 7.90 4.00
N HIS A 83 13.97 6.69 4.39
CA HIS A 83 13.31 5.43 4.03
C HIS A 83 12.13 5.10 4.97
N ARG A 84 11.82 6.00 5.94
CA ARG A 84 10.59 5.96 6.75
C ARG A 84 9.43 6.66 6.07
N ARG A 85 9.61 7.20 4.86
CA ARG A 85 8.53 7.81 4.11
C ARG A 85 7.44 6.78 3.84
N GLU A 86 6.21 7.24 4.03
CA GLU A 86 5.00 6.46 3.88
C GLU A 86 4.88 5.93 2.43
N VAL A 87 4.54 4.65 2.29
CA VAL A 87 4.25 4.02 1.00
C VAL A 87 2.93 4.53 0.43
N VAL A 88 1.94 4.77 1.29
CA VAL A 88 0.69 5.44 0.95
C VAL A 88 0.34 6.37 2.10
N HIS A 89 0.20 7.66 1.81
CA HIS A 89 -0.23 8.65 2.80
C HIS A 89 -1.72 8.44 3.13
N ARG A 90 -2.11 8.59 4.40
CA ARG A 90 -3.50 8.39 4.84
C ARG A 90 -4.53 9.26 4.10
N ASP A 91 -4.14 10.48 3.71
CA ASP A 91 -5.04 11.42 3.03
C ASP A 91 -5.20 11.06 1.54
N GLU A 92 -4.26 10.29 0.98
CA GLU A 92 -4.31 9.73 -0.37
C GLU A 92 -4.85 8.30 -0.37
N MET A 93 -5.53 7.91 0.71
CA MET A 93 -6.07 6.57 0.92
C MET A 93 -7.58 6.62 1.17
N VAL A 94 -8.30 5.68 0.58
CA VAL A 94 -9.74 5.49 0.78
C VAL A 94 -10.01 4.05 1.20
N LEU A 95 -10.60 3.87 2.37
CA LEU A 95 -11.01 2.55 2.86
C LEU A 95 -12.12 1.97 1.98
N VAL A 96 -12.01 0.68 1.66
CA VAL A 96 -13.11 -0.04 1.03
C VAL A 96 -14.14 -0.34 2.10
N GLY A 97 -15.29 0.34 2.02
CA GLY A 97 -16.44 0.04 2.88
C GLY A 97 -16.89 -1.42 2.70
N ARG A 98 -17.30 -2.08 3.78
CA ARG A 98 -18.05 -3.33 3.64
C ARG A 98 -19.29 -3.01 2.82
N ARG A 99 -19.44 -3.68 1.67
CA ARG A 99 -20.73 -3.73 0.99
C ARG A 99 -21.68 -4.41 1.97
N VAL A 100 -22.55 -3.63 2.61
CA VAL A 100 -23.71 -4.19 3.31
C VAL A 100 -24.58 -4.76 2.20
N VAL A 101 -24.39 -6.04 1.90
CA VAL A 101 -25.42 -6.81 1.21
C VAL A 101 -26.52 -6.99 2.26
N GLY A 102 -27.57 -6.17 2.13
CA GLY A 102 -28.83 -6.38 2.83
C GLY A 102 -29.57 -7.59 2.28
#